data_AF-A0A7V3I4C6-F1
#
_entry.id   AF-A0A7V3I4C6-F1
#
_cell.length_a   1.000
_cell.length_b   1.000
_cell.length_c   1.000
_cell.angle_alpha   90.00
_cell.angle_beta   90.00
_cell.angle_gamma   90.00
#
_symmetry.space_group_name_H-M   'P 1'
#
loop_
_entity.id
_entity.type
_entity.pdbx_description
1 polymer ?
#
loop_
_entity_poly.entity_id
_entity_poly.type
_entity_poly.pdbx_seq_one_letter_code
_entity_poly.pdbx_strand_id
1 'polypeptide(L)'
;MIRLTLYNDADIVVNSDMIESIERTPDTLISLTTGKKVMVKESVEDVISKVITFRRQIAGTRGLKLAVRGSNAQDRTSDIEE
;
A
#
# COMPACT_ATOMS: atom_id res chain seq x y z
N MET A 1 -3.80 -1.59 3.16
CA MET A 1 -3.51 -2.26 4.44
C MET A 1 -2.18 -1.75 4.94
N ILE A 2 -2.17 -1.14 6.12
CA ILE A 2 -0.98 -0.62 6.81
C ILE A 2 -0.76 -1.43 8.10
N ARG A 3 0.50 -1.73 8.44
CA ARG A 3 0.87 -2.41 9.69
C ARG A 3 1.17 -1.37 10.76
N LEU A 4 0.57 -1.54 11.93
CA LEU A 4 0.72 -0.70 13.11
C LEU A 4 0.96 -1.56 14.35
N THR A 5 1.39 -0.92 15.43
CA THR A 5 1.71 -1.58 16.69
C THR A 5 0.76 -1.07 17.78
N LEU A 6 0.04 -1.99 18.40
CA LEU A 6 -0.80 -1.68 19.56
C LEU A 6 0.08 -1.42 20.80
N TYR A 7 -0.48 -0.79 21.83
CA TYR A 7 0.25 -0.52 23.09
C TYR A 7 0.67 -1.78 23.86
N ASN A 8 0.01 -2.91 23.63
CA ASN A 8 0.39 -4.20 24.19
C ASN A 8 1.47 -4.94 23.35
N ASP A 9 2.20 -4.20 22.50
CA ASP A 9 3.22 -4.70 21.58
C ASP A 9 2.73 -5.73 20.55
N ALA A 10 1.40 -5.87 20.41
CA ALA A 10 0.81 -6.71 19.38
C ALA A 10 0.73 -5.98 18.04
N ASP A 11 1.00 -6.72 16.97
CA ASP A 11 0.82 -6.24 15.60
C ASP A 11 -0.66 -6.17 15.21
N ILE A 12 -1.04 -5.10 14.52
CA ILE A 12 -2.33 -5.00 13.85
C ILE A 12 -2.16 -4.52 12.41
N VAL A 13 -2.99 -5.05 11.51
CA VAL A 13 -3.07 -4.57 10.13
C VAL A 13 -4.42 -3.90 9.93
N VAL A 14 -4.40 -2.65 9.50
CA VAL A 14 -5.60 -1.80 9.36
C VAL A 14 -5.79 -1.41 7.90
N ASN A 15 -7.05 -1.38 7.46
CA ASN A 15 -7.39 -0.80 6.17
C ASN A 15 -7.29 0.74 6.27
N SER A 16 -6.33 1.32 5.57
CA SER A 16 -6.11 2.78 5.52
C SER A 16 -7.33 3.55 5.05
N ASP A 17 -8.15 2.93 4.20
CA ASP A 17 -9.28 3.58 3.54
C ASP A 17 -10.50 3.67 4.47
N MET A 18 -10.46 2.94 5.58
CA MET A 18 -11.50 2.97 6.62
C MET A 18 -11.11 3.87 7.79
N ILE A 19 -9.93 4.50 7.76
CA ILE A 19 -9.54 5.46 8.78
C ILE A 19 -10.36 6.73 8.57
N GLU A 20 -11.09 7.12 9.61
CA GLU A 20 -11.92 8.33 9.62
C GLU A 20 -11.15 9.51 10.22
N SER A 21 -10.56 9.32 11.41
CA SER A 21 -9.73 10.32 12.08
C SER A 21 -8.50 9.70 12.74
N ILE A 22 -7.45 10.51 12.87
CA ILE A 22 -6.24 10.19 13.64
C ILE A 22 -6.01 11.38 14.59
N GLU A 23 -6.00 11.11 15.89
CA GLU A 23 -5.91 12.13 16.93
C GLU A 23 -4.74 11.82 17.87
N ARG A 24 -4.11 12.88 18.41
CA ARG A 24 -3.04 12.76 19.41
C ARG A 24 -3.59 13.11 20.79
N THR A 25 -3.72 12.12 21.67
CA THR A 25 -4.27 12.25 23.03
C THR A 25 -3.76 11.14 23.96
N PRO A 26 -2.92 11.46 24.96
CA PRO A 26 -1.48 11.77 24.77
C PRO A 26 -0.76 10.87 23.73
N ASP A 27 -1.35 9.70 23.50
CA ASP A 27 -1.00 8.65 22.54
C ASP A 27 -1.79 8.80 21.22
N THR A 28 -1.49 8.02 20.18
CA THR A 28 -2.20 8.14 18.89
C THR A 28 -3.45 7.25 18.86
N LEU A 29 -4.61 7.87 18.64
CA LEU A 29 -5.90 7.20 18.49
C LEU A 29 -6.35 7.22 17.04
N ILE A 30 -6.67 6.05 16.49
CA ILE A 30 -7.24 5.88 15.15
C ILE A 30 -8.71 5.52 15.29
N SER A 31 -9.59 6.36 14.77
CA SER A 31 -11.01 6.08 14.64
C SER A 31 -11.30 5.55 13.24
N LEU A 32 -11.99 4.41 13.14
CA LEU A 32 -12.46 3.85 11.88
C LEU A 32 -13.90 4.26 11.61
N THR A 33 -14.28 4.28 10.34
CA THR A 33 -15.65 4.59 9.88
C THR A 33 -16.71 3.61 10.41
N THR A 34 -16.29 2.47 10.97
CA THR A 34 -17.18 1.51 11.65
C THR A 34 -17.50 1.87 13.10
N GLY A 35 -16.93 2.97 13.61
CA GLY A 35 -16.97 3.34 15.03
C GLY A 35 -15.94 2.62 15.91
N LYS A 36 -15.18 1.66 15.37
CA LYS A 36 -14.09 1.01 16.09
C LYS A 36 -12.92 1.98 16.28
N LYS A 37 -12.39 2.04 17.50
CA LYS A 37 -11.23 2.86 17.84
C LYS A 37 -10.04 1.98 18.22
N VAL A 38 -8.84 2.39 17.82
CA VAL A 38 -7.59 1.65 18.05
C VAL A 38 -6.51 2.62 18.50
N MET A 39 -5.87 2.35 19.63
CA MET A 39 -4.69 3.11 20.08
C MET A 39 -3.42 2.42 19.60
N VAL A 40 -2.50 3.19 19.04
CA VAL A 40 -1.26 2.70 18.44
C VAL A 40 -0.05 3.50 18.93
N LYS A 41 1.12 2.85 18.93
CA LYS A 41 2.38 3.47 19.38
C LYS A 41 2.96 4.44 18.35
N GLU A 42 2.57 4.28 17.07
CA GLU A 42 2.99 5.18 16.00
C GLU A 42 2.47 6.61 16.23
N SER A 43 3.28 7.60 15.85
CA SER A 43 2.82 8.98 15.80
C SER A 43 1.78 9.20 14.69
N VAL A 44 1.02 10.28 14.77
CA VAL A 44 0.09 10.70 13.70
C VAL A 44 0.84 10.79 12.36
N GLU A 45 2.04 11.37 12.37
CA GLU A 45 2.90 11.56 11.22
C GLU A 45 3.37 10.23 10.60
N ASP A 46 3.71 9.24 11.44
CA ASP A 46 4.08 7.90 10.98
C ASP A 46 2.91 7.19 10.31
N VAL A 47 1.71 7.27 10.89
CA VAL A 47 0.51 6.66 10.32
C VAL A 47 0.22 7.28 8.95
N ILE A 48 0.25 8.61 8.83
CA ILE A 48 0.07 9.32 7.55
C ILE A 48 1.10 8.86 6.52
N SER A 49 2.37 8.78 6.93
CA SER A 49 3.47 8.36 6.04
C SER A 49 3.28 6.92 5.52
N LYS A 50 2.83 6.01 6.39
CA LYS A 50 2.49 4.63 6.02
C LYS A 50 1.32 4.59 5.03
N VAL A 51 0.28 5.41 5.23
CA VAL A 51 -0.87 5.51 4.31
C VAL A 51 -0.43 6.04 2.94
N ILE A 52 0.35 7.12 2.89
CA ILE A 52 0.87 7.69 1.64
C ILE A 52 1.72 6.66 0.89
N THR A 53 2.62 5.97 1.59
CA THR A 53 3.48 4.94 1.01
C THR A 53 2.64 3.82 0.38
N PHE A 54 1.65 3.31 1.11
CA PHE A 54 0.73 2.28 0.61
C PHE A 54 -0.04 2.77 -0.63
N ARG A 55 -0.59 3.99 -0.60
CA ARG A 55 -1.30 4.58 -1.75
C ARG A 55 -0.39 4.73 -2.98
N ARG A 56 0.86 5.18 -2.79
CA ARG A 56 1.86 5.30 -3.86
C ARG A 56 2.19 3.94 -4.49
N GLN A 57 2.36 2.90 -3.68
CA GLN A 57 2.63 1.56 -4.18
C GLN A 57 1.49 1.02 -5.04
N ILE A 58 0.24 1.24 -4.63
CA ILE A 58 -0.92 0.86 -5.44
C ILE A 58 -1.01 1.71 -6.71
N ALA A 59 -0.86 3.03 -6.60
CA ALA A 59 -0.97 3.93 -7.74
C ALA A 59 0.15 3.75 -8.78
N GLY A 60 1.37 3.40 -8.33
CA GLY A 60 2.53 3.10 -9.18
C GLY A 60 2.36 1.85 -10.05
N THR A 61 1.32 1.04 -9.80
CA THR A 61 1.00 -0.15 -10.60
C THR A 61 0.32 0.19 -11.94
N ARG A 62 0.14 1.47 -12.30
CA ARG A 62 -0.35 1.89 -13.63
C ARG A 62 0.58 1.52 -14.81
N GLY A 63 1.76 0.96 -14.55
CA GLY A 63 2.75 0.58 -15.57
C GLY A 63 3.20 -0.89 -15.53
N LEU A 64 2.54 -1.77 -14.76
CA LEU A 64 2.82 -3.21 -14.89
C LEU A 64 2.22 -3.69 -16.22
N LYS A 65 2.99 -3.49 -17.32
CA LYS A 65 3.00 -4.44 -18.44
C LYS A 65 3.22 -5.79 -17.79
N LEU A 66 2.13 -6.51 -17.51
CA LEU A 66 2.16 -7.95 -17.35
C LEU A 66 2.89 -8.44 -18.58
N ALA A 67 4.14 -8.85 -18.40
CA ALA A 67 4.92 -9.49 -19.43
C ALA A 67 4.18 -10.78 -19.74
N VAL A 68 3.24 -10.71 -20.70
CA VAL A 68 2.74 -11.86 -21.41
C VAL A 68 3.96 -12.40 -22.12
N ARG A 69 4.61 -13.36 -21.48
CA ARG A 69 5.66 -14.18 -22.05
C ARG A 69 4.99 -15.08 -23.09
N GLY A 70 4.60 -14.47 -24.21
CA GLY A 70 4.19 -15.13 -25.44
C GLY A 70 5.41 -15.27 -26.31
N SER A 71 5.95 -16.48 -26.32
CA SER A 71 7.01 -16.99 -27.18
C SER A 71 6.75 -16.80 -28.68
N ASN A 72 7.83 -16.44 -29.39
CA ASN A 72 8.13 -16.71 -30.81
C ASN A 72 7.28 -16.06 -31.91
N ALA A 73 7.96 -15.26 -32.76
CA ALA A 73 8.39 -15.65 -34.12
C ALA A 73 8.35 -14.43 -35.06
N GLN A 74 9.51 -13.80 -35.30
CA GLN A 74 9.83 -13.07 -36.54
C GLN A 74 11.26 -12.53 -36.42
N ASP A 75 12.22 -13.45 -36.57
CA ASP A 75 13.61 -13.11 -36.85
C ASP A 75 14.09 -14.08 -37.93
N ARG A 76 13.43 -14.01 -39.10
CA ARG A 76 13.82 -14.68 -40.36
C ARG A 76 13.10 -13.99 -41.53
N THR A 77 13.74 -12.97 -42.10
CA THR A 77 13.74 -12.68 -43.56
C THR A 77 14.54 -11.41 -43.79
N SER A 78 15.86 -11.56 -43.88
CA SER A 78 16.67 -10.73 -44.78
C SER A 78 17.89 -11.53 -45.21
N ASP A 79 17.64 -12.76 -45.66
CA ASP A 79 18.49 -13.47 -46.59
C ASP A 79 17.58 -13.82 -47.77
N ILE A 80 18.07 -13.58 -48.99
CA ILE A 80 17.51 -13.85 -50.32
C ILE A 80 17.08 -12.58 -51.11
N GLU A 81 18.04 -12.12 -51.92
CA GLU A 81 17.95 -11.68 -53.34
C GLU A 81 17.10 -10.42 -53.63
N GLU A 82 17.60 -9.37 -54.28
CA GLU A 82 18.51 -9.25 -55.44
C GLU A 82 19.22 -7.87 -55.43
#